data_AF-A0A8J9UEH8-F1
#
_entry.id   AF-A0A8J9UEH8-F1
#
_cell.length_a   1.000
_cell.length_b   1.000
_cell.length_c   1.000
_cell.angle_alpha   90.00
_cell.angle_beta   90.00
_cell.angle_gamma   90.00
#
_symmetry.space_group_name_H-M   'P 1'
#
loop_
_entity.id
_entity.type
_entity.pdbx_description
1 polymer ?
#
loop_
_entity_poly.entity_id
_entity_poly.type
_entity_poly.pdbx_seq_one_letter_code
_entity_poly.pdbx_strand_id
1 'polypeptide(L)'
;MFEHSIKVPRHFKIAANIVKKVSTEGGSVKTLLYDEKLRHFRTNVLYALITETIKHAADIEKIFDGCGILVNESRLDPWLAKVLTAELLFGKKALPGKSKPEQTILSYKEQFEKFTSDLQDDMSFKDYYPVEPFIRNCWSVVAAVVVVNVIICLYAYKAYHEKEYDDDGNEIDQHSYKPPTEAEKTSLNLKQD
;
A
#
# COMPACT_ATOMS: atom_id res chain seq x y z
N MET A 1 -47.13 3.32 25.94
CA MET A 1 -47.15 3.27 24.46
C MET A 1 -45.78 2.79 24.03
N PHE A 2 -45.66 1.55 23.53
CA PHE A 2 -44.36 1.00 23.15
C PHE A 2 -43.92 1.63 21.83
N GLU A 3 -42.81 2.38 21.83
CA GLU A 3 -42.19 2.86 20.59
C GLU A 3 -41.81 1.65 19.73
N HIS A 4 -42.58 1.40 18.68
CA HIS A 4 -42.24 0.39 17.70
C HIS A 4 -40.95 0.82 17.01
N SER A 5 -39.89 0.05 17.23
CA SER A 5 -38.59 0.25 16.59
C SER A 5 -38.78 0.40 15.08
N ILE A 6 -38.54 1.62 14.57
CA ILE A 6 -38.67 1.93 13.16
C ILE A 6 -37.64 1.09 12.40
N LYS A 7 -38.13 0.29 11.46
CA LYS A 7 -37.30 -0.64 10.69
C LYS A 7 -36.49 0.14 9.65
N VAL A 8 -35.22 -0.22 9.52
CA VAL A 8 -34.31 0.30 8.47
C VAL A 8 -34.95 0.07 7.09
N PRO A 9 -34.92 1.08 6.19
CA PRO A 9 -35.40 0.92 4.82
C PRO A 9 -34.79 -0.29 4.12
N ARG A 10 -35.63 -1.03 3.38
CA ARG A 10 -35.23 -2.31 2.76
C ARG A 10 -34.05 -2.20 1.79
N HIS A 11 -33.89 -1.06 1.12
CA HIS A 11 -32.82 -0.87 0.13
C HIS A 11 -31.42 -0.95 0.76
N PHE A 12 -31.21 -0.37 1.95
CA PHE A 12 -29.93 -0.45 2.65
C PHE A 12 -29.59 -1.88 3.08
N LYS A 13 -30.59 -2.65 3.55
CA LYS A 13 -30.39 -4.06 3.91
C LYS A 13 -30.00 -4.92 2.71
N ILE A 14 -30.61 -4.67 1.56
CA ILE A 14 -30.28 -5.39 0.32
C ILE A 14 -28.86 -5.02 -0.13
N ALA A 15 -28.52 -3.73 -0.12
CA ALA A 15 -27.19 -3.26 -0.48
C ALA A 15 -26.11 -3.89 0.44
N ALA A 16 -26.33 -3.90 1.75
CA ALA A 16 -25.43 -4.52 2.72
C ALA A 16 -25.21 -6.02 2.45
N ASN A 17 -26.29 -6.76 2.15
CA ASN A 17 -26.18 -8.17 1.78
C ASN A 17 -25.39 -8.39 0.49
N ILE A 18 -25.57 -7.54 -0.53
CA ILE A 18 -24.82 -7.65 -1.79
C ILE A 18 -23.35 -7.33 -1.55
N VAL A 19 -23.03 -6.24 -0.83
CA VAL A 19 -21.64 -5.90 -0.47
C VAL A 19 -20.98 -7.04 0.28
N LYS A 20 -21.66 -7.61 1.28
CA LYS A 20 -21.17 -8.78 2.03
C LYS A 20 -20.86 -9.96 1.10
N LYS A 21 -21.76 -10.31 0.18
CA LYS A 21 -21.54 -11.41 -0.78
C LYS A 21 -20.36 -11.13 -1.70
N VAL A 22 -20.28 -9.92 -2.27
CA VAL A 22 -19.18 -9.53 -3.16
C VAL A 22 -17.83 -9.61 -2.43
N SER A 23 -17.78 -9.18 -1.16
CA SER A 23 -16.55 -9.23 -0.36
C SER A 23 -16.16 -10.62 0.15
N THR A 24 -17.11 -11.55 0.31
CA THR A 24 -16.85 -12.88 0.91
C THR A 24 -16.78 -14.00 -0.13
N GLU A 25 -17.76 -14.06 -1.03
CA GLU A 25 -17.89 -15.12 -2.04
C GLU A 25 -17.19 -14.74 -3.36
N GLY A 26 -16.95 -13.45 -3.58
CA GLY A 26 -16.48 -12.93 -4.86
C GLY A 26 -17.59 -12.98 -5.92
N GLY A 27 -17.68 -11.94 -6.76
CA GLY A 27 -18.70 -11.90 -7.81
C GLY A 27 -18.95 -10.50 -8.34
N SER A 28 -19.60 -10.42 -9.51
CA SER A 28 -19.96 -9.12 -10.09
C SER A 28 -21.21 -8.56 -9.41
N VAL A 29 -21.13 -7.29 -8.99
CA VAL A 29 -22.26 -6.53 -8.42
C VAL A 29 -23.47 -6.57 -9.34
N LYS A 30 -23.26 -6.51 -10.67
CA LYS A 30 -24.34 -6.54 -11.66
C LYS A 30 -25.11 -7.86 -11.56
N THR A 31 -24.41 -9.00 -11.55
CA THR A 31 -25.04 -10.32 -11.49
C THR A 31 -25.90 -10.49 -10.24
N LEU A 32 -25.43 -10.00 -9.09
CA LEU A 32 -26.16 -10.09 -7.81
C LEU A 32 -27.32 -9.10 -7.72
N LEU A 33 -27.26 -7.98 -8.45
CA LEU A 33 -28.26 -6.92 -8.40
C LEU A 33 -29.43 -7.15 -9.36
N TYR A 34 -29.19 -7.77 -10.52
CA TYR A 34 -30.21 -8.06 -11.52
C TYR A 34 -31.00 -9.36 -11.26
N ASP A 35 -30.91 -9.92 -10.05
CA ASP A 35 -31.80 -11.01 -9.60
C ASP A 35 -33.27 -10.55 -9.69
N GLU A 36 -34.17 -11.39 -10.20
CA GLU A 36 -35.59 -11.06 -10.46
C GLU A 36 -36.30 -10.52 -9.21
N LYS A 37 -35.87 -10.97 -8.03
CA LYS A 37 -36.39 -10.54 -6.72
C LYS A 37 -36.15 -9.05 -6.42
N LEU A 38 -35.17 -8.42 -7.07
CA LEU A 38 -34.72 -7.06 -6.82
C LEU A 38 -35.14 -6.07 -7.92
N ARG A 39 -35.80 -6.55 -8.99
CA ARG A 39 -36.25 -5.75 -10.14
C ARG A 39 -37.21 -4.61 -9.79
N HIS A 40 -37.90 -4.72 -8.65
CA HIS A 40 -38.82 -3.69 -8.15
C HIS A 40 -38.13 -2.53 -7.40
N PHE A 41 -36.85 -2.67 -7.08
CA PHE A 41 -36.07 -1.60 -6.47
C PHE A 41 -35.38 -0.76 -7.55
N ARG A 42 -35.04 0.49 -7.21
CA ARG A 42 -34.26 1.37 -8.09
C ARG A 42 -32.83 0.83 -8.21
N THR A 43 -32.64 -0.16 -9.09
CA THR A 43 -31.36 -0.88 -9.29
C THR A 43 -30.23 0.08 -9.60
N ASN A 44 -30.43 1.14 -10.39
CA ASN A 44 -29.39 2.15 -10.65
C ASN A 44 -28.88 2.83 -9.37
N VAL A 45 -29.80 3.18 -8.46
CA VAL A 45 -29.43 3.82 -7.18
C VAL A 45 -28.69 2.82 -6.28
N LEU A 46 -29.15 1.56 -6.27
CA LEU A 46 -28.50 0.51 -5.52
C LEU A 46 -27.11 0.18 -6.07
N TYR A 47 -26.97 0.12 -7.39
CA TYR A 47 -25.71 -0.11 -8.07
C TYR A 47 -24.69 0.97 -7.69
N ALA A 48 -25.07 2.25 -7.86
CA ALA A 48 -24.22 3.37 -7.50
C ALA A 48 -23.79 3.31 -6.03
N LEU A 49 -24.73 3.06 -5.12
CA LEU A 49 -24.44 2.93 -3.69
C LEU A 49 -23.46 1.78 -3.40
N ILE A 50 -23.69 0.61 -3.98
CA ILE A 50 -22.85 -0.57 -3.76
C ILE A 50 -21.44 -0.34 -4.32
N THR A 51 -21.34 0.21 -5.54
CA THR A 51 -20.04 0.49 -6.15
C THR A 51 -19.26 1.54 -5.38
N GLU A 52 -19.93 2.59 -4.89
CA GLU A 52 -19.27 3.63 -4.08
C GLU A 52 -18.79 3.05 -2.74
N THR A 53 -19.61 2.19 -2.12
CA THR A 53 -19.24 1.51 -0.86
C THR A 53 -18.02 0.61 -1.06
N ILE A 54 -17.94 -0.13 -2.17
CA ILE A 54 -16.79 -1.01 -2.47
C ILE A 54 -15.53 -0.18 -2.76
N LYS A 55 -15.67 0.91 -3.52
CA LYS A 55 -14.56 1.80 -3.88
C LYS A 55 -13.92 2.45 -2.65
N HIS A 56 -14.74 2.89 -1.70
CA HIS A 56 -14.29 3.54 -0.46
C HIS A 56 -14.28 2.60 0.76
N ALA A 57 -14.34 1.28 0.55
CA ALA A 57 -14.41 0.31 1.64
C ALA A 57 -13.20 0.41 2.57
N ALA A 58 -12.00 0.59 2.01
CA ALA A 58 -10.76 0.73 2.78
C ALA A 58 -10.73 2.02 3.62
N ASP A 59 -11.25 3.12 3.10
CA ASP A 59 -11.33 4.39 3.82
C ASP A 59 -12.33 4.29 4.97
N ILE A 60 -13.48 3.67 4.72
CA ILE A 60 -14.52 3.45 5.74
C ILE A 60 -14.01 2.53 6.85
N GLU A 61 -13.21 1.52 6.54
CA GLU A 61 -12.59 0.66 7.55
C GLU A 61 -11.64 1.45 8.45
N LYS A 62 -10.77 2.29 7.89
CA LYS A 62 -9.89 3.19 8.68
C LYS A 62 -10.69 4.12 9.59
N ILE A 63 -11.80 4.67 9.08
CA ILE A 63 -12.71 5.53 9.87
C ILE A 63 -13.34 4.71 11.00
N PHE A 64 -13.74 3.48 10.74
CA PHE A 64 -14.34 2.61 11.76
C PHE A 64 -13.35 2.20 12.84
N ASP A 65 -12.10 1.96 12.48
CA ASP A 65 -11.01 1.68 13.41
C ASP A 65 -10.68 2.92 14.26
N GLY A 66 -10.67 4.10 13.65
CA GLY A 66 -10.43 5.37 14.35
C GLY A 66 -11.56 5.77 15.30
N CYS A 67 -12.82 5.55 14.91
CA CYS A 67 -13.99 5.88 15.73
C CYS A 67 -14.41 4.77 16.71
N GLY A 68 -13.94 3.53 16.51
CA GLY A 68 -14.33 2.37 17.33
C GLY A 68 -15.83 2.04 17.30
N ILE A 69 -16.57 2.50 16.28
CA ILE A 69 -18.05 2.42 16.25
C ILE A 69 -18.56 0.97 16.34
N LEU A 70 -17.87 0.03 15.71
CA LEU A 70 -18.23 -1.39 15.72
C LEU A 70 -18.00 -2.06 17.09
N VAL A 71 -17.09 -1.49 17.91
CA VAL A 71 -16.81 -1.97 19.27
C VAL A 71 -17.84 -1.41 20.24
N ASN A 72 -18.18 -0.13 20.09
CA ASN A 72 -19.16 0.56 20.94
C ASN A 72 -20.60 0.04 20.73
N GLU A 73 -20.94 -0.30 19.48
CA GLU A 73 -22.31 -0.69 19.10
C GLU A 73 -22.32 -2.10 18.50
N SER A 74 -22.09 -3.10 19.36
CA SER A 74 -22.04 -4.53 18.98
C SER A 74 -23.33 -5.09 18.37
N ARG A 75 -24.43 -4.35 18.45
CA ARG A 75 -25.74 -4.70 17.86
C ARG A 75 -25.89 -4.24 16.41
N LEU A 76 -24.97 -3.41 15.92
CA LEU A 76 -24.98 -2.89 14.57
C LEU A 76 -24.28 -3.88 13.63
N ASP A 77 -24.95 -4.26 12.55
CA ASP A 77 -24.33 -5.12 11.54
C ASP A 77 -23.20 -4.34 10.82
N PRO A 78 -21.97 -4.86 10.79
CA PRO A 78 -20.83 -4.14 10.22
C PRO A 78 -21.00 -3.81 8.74
N TRP A 79 -21.64 -4.67 7.96
CA TRP A 79 -21.85 -4.45 6.52
C TRP A 79 -22.91 -3.37 6.29
N LEU A 80 -23.96 -3.38 7.11
CA LEU A 80 -24.95 -2.32 7.09
C LEU A 80 -24.36 -0.97 7.48
N ALA A 81 -23.48 -0.95 8.49
CA ALA A 81 -22.76 0.24 8.91
C ALA A 81 -21.92 0.81 7.76
N LYS A 82 -21.13 -0.03 7.08
CA LYS A 82 -20.28 0.38 5.95
C LYS A 82 -21.10 1.06 4.85
N VAL A 83 -22.22 0.46 4.45
CA VAL A 83 -23.09 1.01 3.40
C VAL A 83 -23.74 2.34 3.81
N LEU A 84 -24.19 2.44 5.07
CA LEU A 84 -24.80 3.66 5.59
C LEU A 84 -23.78 4.81 5.69
N THR A 85 -22.56 4.51 6.16
CA THR A 85 -21.46 5.48 6.20
C THR A 85 -21.05 5.91 4.79
N ALA A 86 -20.98 4.97 3.83
CA ALA A 86 -20.71 5.30 2.43
C ALA A 86 -21.75 6.26 1.84
N GLU A 87 -23.05 6.00 2.04
CA GLU A 87 -24.12 6.90 1.58
C GLU A 87 -24.06 8.28 2.25
N LEU A 88 -23.64 8.32 3.52
CA LEU A 88 -23.54 9.55 4.30
C LEU A 88 -22.33 10.41 3.90
N LEU A 89 -21.18 9.81 3.59
CA LEU A 89 -19.96 10.54 3.25
C LEU A 89 -19.86 10.82 1.74
N PHE A 90 -20.09 9.80 0.91
CA PHE A 90 -19.82 9.83 -0.53
C PHE A 90 -21.09 9.83 -1.38
N GLY A 91 -22.21 9.39 -0.83
CA GLY A 91 -23.50 9.33 -1.53
C GLY A 91 -24.30 10.63 -1.43
N LYS A 92 -25.56 10.52 -1.01
CA LYS A 92 -26.50 11.65 -0.95
C LYS A 92 -26.28 12.59 0.24
N LYS A 93 -25.32 12.30 1.12
CA LYS A 93 -24.99 13.10 2.33
C LYS A 93 -26.14 13.29 3.32
N ALA A 94 -27.21 12.51 3.17
CA ALA A 94 -28.39 12.59 3.99
C ALA A 94 -28.99 11.20 4.19
N LEU A 95 -29.16 10.81 5.46
CA LEU A 95 -29.93 9.63 5.85
C LEU A 95 -31.29 10.12 6.38
N PRO A 96 -32.39 9.44 6.02
CA PRO A 96 -33.73 9.84 6.45
C PRO A 96 -33.95 9.72 7.98
N GLY A 97 -33.01 9.10 8.72
CA GLY A 97 -32.81 9.30 10.16
C GLY A 97 -33.86 8.65 11.06
N LYS A 98 -34.70 7.76 10.51
CA LYS A 98 -35.84 7.23 11.27
C LYS A 98 -35.51 5.96 12.04
N SER A 99 -34.50 5.20 11.61
CA SER A 99 -34.15 3.93 12.26
C SER A 99 -33.01 4.08 13.27
N LYS A 100 -33.01 3.25 14.33
CA LYS A 100 -31.95 3.24 15.36
C LYS A 100 -30.53 3.19 14.78
N PRO A 101 -30.18 2.28 13.84
CA PRO A 101 -28.82 2.23 13.29
C PRO A 101 -28.48 3.44 12.42
N GLU A 102 -29.46 4.06 11.75
CA GLU A 102 -29.23 5.32 11.05
C GLU A 102 -28.92 6.46 12.02
N GLN A 103 -29.64 6.53 13.15
CA GLN A 103 -29.42 7.57 14.17
C GLN A 103 -28.06 7.43 14.85
N THR A 104 -27.65 6.20 15.16
CA THR A 104 -26.30 5.93 15.67
C THR A 104 -25.25 6.43 14.67
N ILE A 105 -25.37 6.09 13.39
CA ILE A 105 -24.38 6.54 12.39
C ILE A 105 -24.43 8.07 12.22
N LEU A 106 -25.61 8.67 12.33
CA LEU A 106 -25.79 10.12 12.29
C LEU A 106 -25.13 10.83 13.48
N SER A 107 -25.12 10.24 14.68
CA SER A 107 -24.45 10.83 15.84
C SER A 107 -22.92 10.81 15.70
N TYR A 108 -22.37 9.84 14.96
CA TYR A 108 -20.94 9.77 14.65
C TYR A 108 -20.55 10.56 13.39
N LYS A 109 -21.51 11.21 12.71
CA LYS A 109 -21.30 11.96 11.47
C LYS A 109 -20.15 12.97 11.58
N GLU A 110 -20.14 13.78 12.62
CA GLU A 110 -19.10 14.81 12.81
C GLU A 110 -17.70 14.20 12.93
N GLN A 111 -17.58 13.05 13.60
CA GLN A 111 -16.31 12.33 13.71
C GLN A 111 -15.88 11.77 12.36
N PHE A 112 -16.82 11.23 11.58
CA PHE A 112 -16.55 10.73 10.24
C PHE A 112 -16.10 11.84 9.30
N GLU A 113 -16.74 13.02 9.33
CA GLU A 113 -16.34 14.17 8.53
C GLU A 113 -14.93 14.65 8.88
N LYS A 114 -14.61 14.73 10.18
CA LYS A 114 -13.26 15.09 10.63
C LYS A 114 -12.20 14.11 10.13
N PHE A 115 -12.40 12.81 10.34
CA PHE A 115 -11.48 11.78 9.84
C PHE A 115 -11.38 11.77 8.30
N THR A 116 -12.47 12.09 7.60
CA THR A 116 -12.46 12.19 6.14
C THR A 116 -11.60 13.36 5.67
N SER A 117 -11.67 14.52 6.34
CA SER A 117 -10.79 15.66 6.05
C SER A 117 -9.32 15.32 6.28
N ASP A 118 -9.00 14.68 7.41
CA ASP A 118 -7.63 14.26 7.73
C ASP A 118 -7.09 13.24 6.69
N LEU A 119 -7.94 12.31 6.22
CA LEU A 119 -7.59 11.35 5.15
C LEU A 119 -7.37 12.04 3.81
N GLN A 120 -8.17 13.05 3.49
CA GLN A 120 -8.07 13.78 2.23
C GLN A 120 -6.78 14.61 2.17
N ASP A 121 -6.33 15.14 3.30
CA ASP A 121 -5.03 15.82 3.42
C ASP A 121 -3.86 14.85 3.21
N ASP A 122 -3.85 13.65 3.81
CA ASP A 122 -2.81 12.62 3.58
C ASP A 122 -2.79 12.13 2.12
N MET A 123 -3.97 11.92 1.52
CA MET A 123 -4.08 11.58 0.10
C MET A 123 -3.57 12.71 -0.79
N SER A 124 -3.92 13.97 -0.50
CA SER A 124 -3.43 15.13 -1.26
C SER A 124 -1.92 15.27 -1.16
N PHE A 125 -1.33 14.95 0.00
CA PHE A 125 0.11 15.00 0.20
C PHE A 125 0.82 13.94 -0.66
N LYS A 126 0.28 12.72 -0.72
CA LYS A 126 0.78 11.65 -1.61
C LYS A 126 0.61 11.96 -3.09
N ASP A 127 -0.51 12.58 -3.48
CA ASP A 127 -0.76 12.96 -4.87
C ASP A 127 0.05 14.19 -5.31
N TYR A 128 0.31 15.12 -4.39
CA TYR A 128 1.13 16.33 -4.62
C TYR A 128 2.62 16.00 -4.66
N TYR A 129 3.06 15.01 -3.88
CA TYR A 129 4.38 14.41 -3.98
C TYR A 129 4.26 12.98 -4.47
N PRO A 130 4.09 12.73 -5.79
CA PRO A 130 4.13 11.39 -6.36
C PRO A 130 5.59 10.90 -6.36
N VAL A 131 6.15 10.72 -5.17
CA VAL A 131 7.56 10.37 -4.95
C VAL A 131 7.78 8.87 -5.06
N GLU A 132 6.73 8.04 -5.06
CA GLU A 132 6.89 6.58 -5.12
C GLU A 132 7.60 6.07 -6.39
N PRO A 133 7.30 6.55 -7.62
CA PRO A 133 8.00 6.10 -8.82
C PRO A 133 9.42 6.68 -8.89
N PHE A 134 9.57 7.95 -8.52
CA PHE A 134 10.84 8.67 -8.61
C PHE A 134 11.86 8.15 -7.60
N ILE A 135 11.48 8.00 -6.33
CA ILE A 135 12.36 7.50 -5.27
C ILE A 135 12.79 6.06 -5.56
N ARG A 136 11.88 5.20 -6.06
CA ARG A 136 12.21 3.82 -6.43
C ARG A 136 13.26 3.79 -7.55
N ASN A 137 13.12 4.65 -8.56
CA ASN A 137 14.08 4.75 -9.65
C ASN A 137 15.44 5.31 -9.17
N CYS A 138 15.44 6.36 -8.35
CA CYS A 138 16.66 6.92 -7.78
C CYS A 138 17.42 5.91 -6.90
N TRP A 139 16.72 5.20 -6.02
CA TRP A 139 17.32 4.16 -5.18
C TRP A 139 17.90 3.01 -5.98
N SER A 140 17.24 2.60 -7.08
CA SER A 140 17.78 1.56 -7.95
C SER A 140 19.12 1.95 -8.58
N VAL A 141 19.28 3.21 -9.00
CA VAL A 141 20.54 3.70 -9.59
C VAL A 141 21.63 3.78 -8.54
N VAL A 142 21.33 4.33 -7.35
CA VAL A 142 22.29 4.43 -6.24
C VAL A 142 22.73 3.03 -5.79
N ALA A 143 21.79 2.10 -5.62
CA ALA A 143 22.09 0.72 -5.25
C ALA A 143 23.00 0.04 -6.29
N ALA A 144 22.75 0.22 -7.58
CA ALA A 144 23.59 -0.33 -8.64
C ALA A 144 25.04 0.19 -8.56
N VAL A 145 25.22 1.50 -8.37
CA VAL A 145 26.56 2.12 -8.24
C VAL A 145 27.29 1.59 -7.01
N VAL A 146 26.60 1.46 -5.87
CA VAL A 146 27.18 0.90 -4.64
C VAL A 146 27.57 -0.55 -4.83
N VAL A 147 26.70 -1.39 -5.40
CA VAL A 147 26.97 -2.82 -5.62
C VAL A 147 28.20 -3.02 -6.51
N VAL A 148 28.31 -2.28 -7.62
CA VAL A 148 29.47 -2.38 -8.53
C VAL A 148 30.75 -1.98 -7.80
N ASN A 149 30.74 -0.87 -7.06
CA ASN A 149 31.91 -0.42 -6.31
C ASN A 149 32.31 -1.41 -5.20
N VAL A 150 31.34 -2.00 -4.51
CA VAL A 150 31.59 -3.05 -3.51
C VAL A 150 32.23 -4.28 -4.15
N ILE A 151 31.74 -4.73 -5.31
CA ILE A 151 32.33 -5.86 -6.05
C ILE A 151 33.76 -5.54 -6.45
N ILE A 152 34.04 -4.36 -7.00
CA ILE A 152 35.40 -3.93 -7.38
C ILE A 152 36.32 -3.93 -6.15
N CYS A 153 35.87 -3.40 -5.02
CA CYS A 153 36.62 -3.42 -3.78
C CYS A 153 36.91 -4.85 -3.29
N LEU A 154 35.95 -5.78 -3.40
CA LEU A 154 36.16 -7.18 -3.03
C LEU A 154 37.18 -7.88 -3.93
N TYR A 155 37.15 -7.62 -5.24
CA TYR A 155 38.14 -8.17 -6.17
C TYR A 155 39.54 -7.59 -5.93
N ALA A 156 39.64 -6.27 -5.70
CA ALA A 156 40.90 -5.64 -5.32
C ALA A 156 41.43 -6.22 -4.01
N TYR A 157 40.57 -6.37 -2.99
CA TYR A 157 40.94 -6.97 -1.71
C TYR A 157 41.42 -8.43 -1.88
N LYS A 158 40.72 -9.23 -2.70
CA LYS A 158 41.12 -10.60 -3.01
C LYS A 158 42.48 -10.64 -3.72
N ALA A 159 42.72 -9.76 -4.69
CA ALA A 159 43.98 -9.67 -5.40
C ALA A 159 45.15 -9.25 -4.49
N TYR A 160 44.93 -8.34 -3.53
CA TYR A 160 45.94 -7.96 -2.55
C TYR A 160 46.28 -9.07 -1.53
N HIS A 161 45.36 -10.01 -1.31
CA HIS A 161 45.52 -11.08 -0.33
C HIS A 161 45.84 -12.45 -0.95
N GLU A 162 45.82 -12.57 -2.27
CA GLU A 162 46.28 -13.76 -2.99
C GLU A 162 47.81 -13.78 -2.94
N LYS A 163 48.36 -14.74 -2.19
CA LYS A 163 49.78 -15.03 -2.20
C LYS A 163 50.09 -15.74 -3.50
N GLU A 164 50.99 -15.18 -4.30
CA GLU A 164 51.57 -15.93 -5.41
C GLU A 164 52.58 -16.95 -4.84
N TYR A 165 52.60 -18.14 -5.43
CA TYR A 165 53.55 -19.20 -5.09
C TYR A 165 54.44 -19.43 -6.31
N ASP A 166 55.74 -19.62 -6.11
CA ASP A 166 56.64 -20.03 -7.20
C ASP A 166 56.35 -21.48 -7.65
N ASP A 167 56.95 -21.90 -8.76
CA ASP A 167 56.79 -23.25 -9.34
C ASP A 167 57.30 -24.37 -8.38
N ASP A 168 58.01 -23.97 -7.33
CA ASP A 168 58.55 -24.82 -6.26
C ASP A 168 57.68 -24.81 -4.97
N GLY A 169 56.58 -24.04 -4.94
CA GLY A 169 55.58 -24.02 -3.87
C GLY A 169 55.87 -23.07 -2.69
N ASN A 170 56.81 -22.13 -2.82
CA ASN A 170 57.14 -21.14 -1.79
C ASN A 170 56.38 -19.81 -2.01
N GLU A 171 56.01 -19.13 -0.91
CA GLU A 171 55.33 -17.82 -0.95
C GLU A 171 56.28 -16.74 -1.51
N ILE A 172 55.92 -16.11 -2.64
CA ILE A 172 56.68 -14.97 -3.18
C ILE A 172 56.16 -13.64 -2.60
N ASP A 173 57.02 -12.93 -1.86
CA ASP A 173 56.69 -11.65 -1.23
C ASP A 173 56.75 -10.51 -2.29
N GLN A 174 55.60 -10.18 -2.87
CA GLN A 174 55.47 -9.16 -3.93
C GLN A 174 55.94 -7.75 -3.52
N HIS A 175 56.15 -7.47 -2.23
CA HIS A 175 56.59 -6.15 -1.76
C HIS A 175 58.10 -5.88 -1.90
N SER A 176 58.90 -6.82 -2.41
CA SER A 176 60.35 -6.64 -2.58
C SER A 176 60.78 -6.18 -3.99
N TYR A 177 60.08 -5.23 -4.61
CA TYR A 177 60.62 -4.55 -5.79
C TYR A 177 61.73 -3.56 -5.36
N LYS A 178 63.00 -3.98 -5.50
CA LYS A 178 64.14 -3.05 -5.51
C LYS A 178 64.39 -2.61 -6.96
N PRO A 179 64.19 -1.33 -7.31
CA PRO A 179 64.51 -0.86 -8.66
C PRO A 179 66.00 -1.05 -8.95
N PRO A 180 66.39 -1.34 -10.21
CA PRO A 180 67.78 -1.61 -10.57
C PRO A 180 68.63 -0.38 -10.29
N THR A 181 69.75 -0.57 -9.60
CA THR A 181 70.70 0.51 -9.33
C THR A 181 71.42 0.88 -10.61
N GLU A 182 71.73 2.17 -10.77
CA GLU A 182 72.20 2.80 -12.02
C GLU A 182 73.42 2.11 -12.67
N ALA A 183 74.23 1.39 -11.87
CA ALA A 183 75.37 0.60 -12.33
C ALA A 183 75.01 -0.59 -13.25
N GLU A 184 73.81 -1.17 -13.11
CA GLU A 184 73.40 -2.37 -13.87
C GLU A 184 72.90 -2.00 -15.29
N LYS A 185 72.44 -0.77 -15.48
CA LYS A 185 72.00 -0.23 -16.78
C LYS A 185 73.17 0.04 -17.73
N THR A 186 74.35 0.33 -17.20
CA THR A 186 75.55 0.62 -18.01
C THR A 186 76.16 -0.65 -18.60
N SER A 187 76.09 -1.80 -17.90
CA SER A 187 76.60 -3.08 -18.39
C SER A 187 75.77 -3.73 -19.51
N LEU A 188 74.51 -3.35 -19.65
CA LEU A 188 73.61 -3.85 -20.70
C LEU A 188 73.82 -3.14 -22.05
N ASN A 189 74.25 -1.87 -22.04
CA ASN A 189 74.50 -1.10 -23.25
C ASN A 189 75.87 -1.37 -23.89
N LEU A 190 76.82 -2.00 -23.17
CA LEU A 190 78.17 -2.28 -23.70
C LEU A 190 78.32 -3.66 -24.37
N LYS A 191 77.29 -4.51 -24.33
CA LYS A 191 77.32 -5.85 -24.95
C LYS A 191 76.69 -5.89 -26.35
N GLN A 192 76.34 -4.74 -26.90
CA GLN A 192 75.53 -4.64 -28.12
C GLN A 192 76.24 -3.99 -29.31
N ASP A 193 77.57 -3.80 -29.24
CA ASP A 193 78.44 -3.43 -30.36
C ASP A 193 79.44 -4.55 -30.69
#